data_AF-A0A8X6H9G4-F1
#
_entry.id   AF-A0A8X6H9G4-F1
#
_cell.length_a   1.000
_cell.length_b   1.000
_cell.length_c   1.000
_cell.angle_alpha   90.00
_cell.angle_beta   90.00
_cell.angle_gamma   90.00
#
_symmetry.space_group_name_H-M   'P 1'
#
loop_
_entity.id
_entity.type
_entity.pdbx_description
1 polymer ?
#
loop_
_entity_poly.entity_id
_entity_poly.type
_entity_poly.pdbx_seq_one_letter_code
_entity_poly.pdbx_strand_id
1 'polypeptide(L)'
;MSMKVHDFVSKLGGQVITCATGHSLVKKKMVEEGAKFAGELSGHFFFSELGFDDGLYSAVKAVDILLKKNQSLSQVIKDLPKLYITHEVKIVVKDEKKVSNN
;
A
#
# COMPACT_ATOMS: atom_id res chain seq x y z
N MET A 1 8.71 0.59 -0.19
CA MET A 1 7.68 1.48 -0.76
C MET A 1 8.19 2.00 -2.11
N SER A 2 7.35 2.08 -3.15
CA SER A 2 7.75 2.69 -4.43
C SER A 2 7.91 4.20 -4.26
N MET A 3 9.03 4.77 -4.73
CA MET A 3 9.24 6.23 -4.71
C MET A 3 8.14 7.01 -5.43
N LYS A 4 7.51 6.42 -6.46
CA LYS A 4 6.39 7.08 -7.17
C LYS A 4 5.18 7.30 -6.27
N VAL A 5 4.91 6.41 -5.32
CA VAL A 5 3.81 6.58 -4.35
C VAL A 5 4.14 7.75 -3.42
N HIS A 6 5.37 7.80 -2.92
CA HIS A 6 5.85 8.90 -2.10
C HIS A 6 5.71 10.24 -2.84
N ASP A 7 6.29 10.34 -4.04
CA ASP A 7 6.26 11.56 -4.85
C ASP A 7 4.83 12.02 -5.18
N PHE A 8 3.95 11.08 -5.52
CA PHE A 8 2.57 11.40 -5.89
C PHE A 8 1.77 11.94 -4.71
N VAL A 9 1.88 11.30 -3.53
CA VAL A 9 1.19 11.76 -2.32
C VAL A 9 1.73 13.11 -1.85
N SER A 10 3.06 13.30 -1.84
CA SER A 10 3.66 14.58 -1.47
C SER A 10 3.27 15.71 -2.42
N LYS A 11 3.17 15.45 -3.73
CA LYS A 11 2.68 16.45 -4.72
C LYS A 11 1.24 16.89 -4.47
N LEU A 12 0.42 16.04 -3.87
CA LEU A 12 -0.96 16.35 -3.48
C LEU A 12 -1.06 16.96 -2.07
N GLY A 13 0.08 17.27 -1.43
CA GLY A 13 0.14 17.84 -0.08
C GLY A 13 -0.04 16.81 1.05
N GLY A 14 -0.02 15.52 0.74
CA GLY A 14 -0.11 14.45 1.73
C GLY A 14 1.25 14.13 2.37
N GLN A 15 1.19 13.56 3.57
CA GLN A 15 2.36 13.03 4.28
C GLN A 15 2.42 11.51 4.11
N VAL A 16 3.58 10.99 3.69
CA VAL A 16 3.81 9.54 3.60
C VAL A 16 4.62 9.08 4.78
N ILE A 17 4.14 8.02 5.43
CA ILE A 17 4.80 7.39 6.56
C ILE A 17 5.19 5.98 6.14
N THR A 18 6.43 5.60 6.41
CA THR A 18 6.93 4.25 6.15
C THR A 18 7.09 3.50 7.47
N CYS A 19 6.87 2.20 7.45
CA CYS A 19 7.06 1.32 8.61
C CYS A 19 7.54 -0.07 8.17
N ALA A 20 7.93 -0.88 9.15
CA ALA A 20 8.26 -2.27 8.92
C ALA A 20 7.06 -3.02 8.34
N THR A 21 7.32 -3.94 7.40
CA THR A 21 6.29 -4.74 6.74
C THR A 21 5.64 -5.73 7.70
N GLY A 22 4.34 -5.98 7.52
CA GLY A 22 3.54 -6.91 8.29
C GLY A 22 2.23 -6.28 8.76
N HIS A 23 1.11 -6.96 8.50
CA HIS A 23 -0.25 -6.51 8.81
C HIS A 23 -0.38 -5.84 10.19
N SER A 24 0.09 -6.49 11.26
CA SER A 24 -0.04 -5.97 12.63
C SER A 24 0.81 -4.71 12.87
N LEU A 25 2.00 -4.63 12.25
CA LEU A 25 2.90 -3.48 12.38
C LEU A 25 2.35 -2.27 11.63
N VAL A 26 1.83 -2.47 10.42
CA VAL A 26 1.18 -1.44 9.62
C VAL A 26 -0.07 -0.91 10.31
N LYS A 27 -0.92 -1.80 10.83
CA LYS A 27 -2.10 -1.43 11.60
C LYS A 27 -1.75 -0.60 12.83
N LYS A 28 -0.77 -1.05 13.61
CA LYS A 28 -0.30 -0.33 14.80
C LYS A 28 0.20 1.07 14.44
N LYS A 29 1.07 1.19 13.42
CA LYS A 29 1.61 2.47 12.98
C LYS A 29 0.53 3.42 12.47
N MET A 30 -0.45 2.91 11.72
CA MET A 30 -1.58 3.69 11.21
C MET A 30 -2.36 4.35 12.35
N VAL A 31 -2.61 3.62 13.44
CA VAL A 31 -3.30 4.14 14.62
C VAL A 31 -2.44 5.17 15.36
N GLU A 32 -1.15 4.87 15.59
CA GLU A 32 -0.20 5.76 16.27
C GLU A 32 -0.08 7.12 15.58
N GLU A 33 -0.05 7.11 14.25
CA GLU A 33 0.14 8.31 13.43
C GLU A 33 -1.18 8.98 13.01
N GLY A 34 -2.33 8.40 13.37
CA GLY A 34 -3.65 8.88 12.94
C GLY A 34 -3.83 8.88 11.42
N ALA A 35 -3.15 7.99 10.70
CA ALA A 35 -3.19 7.94 9.25
C ALA A 35 -4.57 7.51 8.74
N LYS A 36 -5.05 8.15 7.66
CA LYS A 36 -6.39 7.87 7.08
C LYS A 36 -6.43 6.60 6.24
N PHE A 37 -5.28 6.24 5.67
CA PHE A 37 -5.12 5.09 4.80
C PHE A 37 -3.73 4.49 4.99
N ALA A 38 -3.64 3.16 4.97
CA ALA A 38 -2.37 2.45 4.90
C ALA A 38 -2.49 1.28 3.93
N GLY A 39 -1.35 0.84 3.38
CA GLY A 39 -1.34 -0.23 2.38
C GLY A 39 -0.02 -0.99 2.33
N GLU A 40 -0.10 -2.28 2.07
CA GLU A 40 1.04 -3.16 1.81
C GLU A 40 1.07 -3.63 0.36
N LEU A 41 2.25 -4.02 -0.12
CA LEU A 41 2.41 -4.55 -1.48
C LEU A 41 1.63 -5.86 -1.70
N SER A 42 1.41 -6.62 -0.64
CA SER A 42 0.62 -7.86 -0.61
C SER A 42 -0.89 -7.65 -0.83
N GLY A 43 -1.37 -6.39 -0.83
CA GLY A 43 -2.78 -6.06 -1.04
C GLY A 43 -3.59 -5.88 0.24
N HIS A 44 -2.95 -5.87 1.42
CA HIS A 44 -3.61 -5.45 2.66
C HIS A 44 -3.75 -3.93 2.65
N PHE A 45 -4.99 -3.44 2.57
CA PHE A 45 -5.33 -2.01 2.61
C PHE A 45 -6.19 -1.72 3.82
N PHE A 46 -5.78 -0.72 4.59
CA PHE A 46 -6.41 -0.31 5.84
C PHE A 46 -7.04 1.07 5.66
N PHE A 47 -8.27 1.22 6.12
CA PHE A 47 -8.99 2.47 6.12
C PHE A 47 -9.31 2.86 7.57
N SER A 48 -9.11 4.13 7.93
CA SER A 48 -9.31 4.59 9.31
C SER A 48 -10.77 4.41 9.79
N GLU A 49 -11.69 4.27 8.84
CA GLU A 49 -13.12 4.05 9.08
C GLU A 49 -13.48 2.60 9.46
N LEU A 50 -12.60 1.62 9.23
CA LEU A 50 -12.88 0.20 9.51
C LEU A 50 -12.15 -0.34 10.74
N GLY A 51 -10.95 0.16 11.02
CA GLY A 51 -10.10 -0.35 12.12
C GLY A 51 -9.42 -1.70 11.84
N PHE A 52 -9.56 -2.25 10.63
CA PHE A 52 -8.88 -3.44 10.11
C PHE A 52 -8.72 -3.32 8.58
N ASP A 53 -7.97 -4.22 7.95
CA ASP A 53 -7.88 -4.30 6.49
C ASP A 53 -9.04 -5.11 5.91
N ASP A 54 -9.55 -4.70 4.76
CA ASP A 54 -10.65 -5.40 4.11
C ASP A 54 -10.51 -5.32 2.59
N GLY A 55 -10.26 -6.48 1.97
CA GLY A 55 -10.08 -6.58 0.52
C GLY A 55 -11.37 -6.30 -0.27
N LEU A 56 -12.53 -6.69 0.26
CA LEU A 56 -13.82 -6.42 -0.39
C LEU A 56 -14.15 -4.93 -0.32
N TYR A 57 -13.96 -4.32 0.85
CA TYR A 57 -14.12 -2.89 1.01
C TYR A 57 -13.19 -2.12 0.05
N SER A 58 -11.93 -2.53 -0.04
CA SER A 58 -10.94 -1.95 -0.96
C SER A 58 -11.40 -2.04 -2.41
N ALA A 59 -11.91 -3.20 -2.84
CA ALA A 59 -12.40 -3.42 -4.19
C ALA A 59 -13.62 -2.53 -4.49
N VAL A 60 -14.59 -2.45 -3.58
CA VAL A 60 -15.77 -1.60 -3.74
C VAL A 60 -15.39 -0.12 -3.78
N LYS A 61 -14.48 0.33 -2.90
CA LYS A 61 -13.98 1.72 -2.89
C LYS A 61 -13.27 2.06 -4.22
N ALA A 62 -12.48 1.12 -4.76
CA ALA A 62 -11.84 1.30 -6.05
C ALA A 62 -12.86 1.41 -7.19
N VAL A 63 -13.89 0.56 -7.21
CA VAL A 63 -14.98 0.64 -8.21
C VAL A 63 -15.74 1.96 -8.10
N ASP A 64 -16.06 2.43 -6.89
CA ASP A 64 -16.70 3.73 -6.66
C ASP A 64 -15.87 4.90 -7.23
N ILE A 65 -14.53 4.87 -7.04
CA ILE A 65 -13.63 5.87 -7.62
C ILE A 65 -13.65 5.83 -9.16
N LEU A 66 -13.65 4.63 -9.76
CA LEU A 66 -13.72 4.47 -11.22
C LEU A 66 -15.03 5.01 -11.79
N LEU A 67 -16.16 4.72 -11.14
CA LEU A 67 -17.48 5.22 -11.53
C LEU A 67 -17.54 6.76 -11.44
N LYS A 68 -17.04 7.36 -10.35
CA LYS A 68 -16.99 8.82 -10.17
C LYS A 68 -16.12 9.52 -11.20
N LYS A 69 -15.05 8.86 -11.66
CA LYS A 69 -14.18 9.36 -12.72
C LYS A 69 -14.73 9.11 -14.13
N ASN A 70 -15.75 8.27 -14.27
CA ASN A 70 -16.23 7.76 -15.56
C ASN A 70 -15.08 7.16 -16.40
N GLN A 71 -14.19 6.41 -15.75
CA GLN A 71 -13.02 5.79 -16.37
C GLN A 71 -12.99 4.29 -16.10
N SER A 72 -12.53 3.50 -17.08
CA SER A 72 -12.19 2.10 -16.85
C SER A 72 -10.88 1.97 -16.05
N LEU A 73 -10.67 0.82 -15.42
CA LEU A 73 -9.41 0.53 -14.74
C LEU A 73 -8.21 0.63 -15.70
N SER A 74 -8.36 0.17 -16.95
CA SER A 74 -7.29 0.24 -17.96
C SER A 74 -6.91 1.67 -18.34
N GLN A 75 -7.87 2.60 -18.36
CA GLN A 75 -7.60 4.02 -18.58
C GLN A 75 -6.81 4.62 -17.42
N VAL A 76 -7.25 4.37 -16.18
CA VAL A 76 -6.54 4.85 -14.99
C VAL A 76 -5.11 4.31 -14.93
N ILE A 77 -4.91 3.03 -15.19
CA ILE A 77 -3.56 2.42 -15.20
C ILE A 77 -2.66 3.07 -16.26
N LYS A 78 -3.20 3.42 -17.43
CA LYS A 78 -2.44 4.06 -18.50
C LYS A 78 -1.94 5.46 -18.12
N ASP A 79 -2.68 6.16 -17.26
CA ASP A 79 -2.33 7.49 -16.78
C ASP A 79 -1.33 7.47 -15.61
N LEU A 80 -1.10 6.30 -14.99
CA LEU A 80 -0.12 6.14 -13.91
C LEU A 80 1.32 6.18 -14.44
N PRO A 81 2.28 6.68 -13.65
CA PRO A 81 3.68 6.68 -14.03
C PRO A 81 4.18 5.24 -14.24
N LYS A 82 4.95 5.03 -15.32
CA LYS A 82 5.61 3.74 -15.58
C LYS A 82 6.51 3.37 -14.39
N LEU A 83 6.31 2.15 -13.91
CA LEU A 83 7.09 1.54 -12.83
C LEU A 83 7.89 0.37 -13.40
N TYR A 84 9.18 0.34 -13.12
CA TYR A 84 10.04 -0.81 -13.37
C TYR A 84 10.34 -1.45 -12.03
N ILE A 85 9.86 -2.68 -11.82
CA ILE A 85 10.06 -3.43 -10.60
C ILE A 85 10.64 -4.80 -10.96
N THR A 86 11.58 -5.28 -10.15
CA THR A 86 11.97 -6.69 -10.19
C THR A 86 10.92 -7.50 -9.43
N HIS A 87 10.77 -8.77 -9.80
CA HIS A 87 9.97 -9.68 -9.00
C HIS A 87 10.58 -9.86 -7.61
N GLU A 88 9.74 -10.15 -6.62
CA GLU A 88 10.22 -10.56 -5.30
C GLU A 88 10.99 -11.88 -5.44
N VAL A 89 12.26 -11.89 -5.07
CA VAL A 89 13.09 -13.10 -5.06
C VAL A 89 13.14 -13.63 -3.64
N LYS A 90 12.60 -14.83 -3.43
CA LYS A 90 12.63 -15.50 -2.13
C LYS A 90 13.84 -16.42 -2.06
N ILE A 91 14.84 -16.05 -1.27
CA ILE A 91 16.02 -16.88 -1.03
C ILE A 91 15.71 -17.83 0.13
N VAL A 92 15.71 -19.13 -0.15
CA VAL A 92 15.46 -20.15 0.86
C VAL A 92 16.72 -20.33 1.72
N VAL A 93 16.58 -20.07 3.02
CA VAL A 93 17.64 -20.25 4.04
C VAL A 93 17.08 -21.03 5.22
N LYS A 94 17.95 -21.70 5.98
CA LYS A 94 17.57 -22.27 7.28
C LYS A 94 17.13 -21.14 8.21
N ASP A 95 16.10 -21.35 9.04
CA ASP A 95 15.55 -20.31 9.91
C ASP A 95 16.59 -19.67 10.84
N GLU A 96 17.55 -20.46 11.33
CA GLU A 96 18.68 -19.98 12.14
C GLU A 96 19.52 -18.88 11.45
N LYS A 97 19.53 -18.86 10.10
CA LYS A 97 20.27 -17.88 9.28
C LYS A 97 19.37 -16.80 8.68
N LYS A 98 18.07 -16.83 8.98
CA LYS A 98 17.08 -15.87 8.46
C LYS A 98 17.15 -14.50 9.14
N VAL A 99 17.90 -14.40 10.24
CA VAL A 99 18.00 -13.18 11.04
C VAL A 99 18.98 -12.20 10.40
N SER A 100 18.49 -11.06 9.91
CA SER A 100 19.31 -9.87 9.74
C SER A 100 19.46 -9.21 11.12
N ASN A 101 20.52 -9.58 11.87
CA ASN A 101 20.93 -8.78 13.02
C ASN A 101 21.45 -7.44 12.50
N ASN A 102 20.70 -6.37 12.76
CA ASN A 102 21.15 -5.00 12.69
C ASN A 102 20.79 -4.31 14.00
#